data_AF-A0A8J2HWV2-F1
#
_entry.id   AF-A0A8J2HWV2-F1
#
_cell.length_a   1.000
_cell.length_b   1.000
_cell.length_c   1.000
_cell.angle_alpha   90.00
_cell.angle_beta   90.00
_cell.angle_gamma   90.00
#
_symmetry.space_group_name_H-M   'P 1'
#
loop_
_entity.id
_entity.type
_entity.pdbx_description
1 polymer ?
#
loop_
_entity_poly.entity_id
_entity_poly.type
_entity_poly.pdbx_seq_one_letter_code
_entity_poly.pdbx_strand_id
1 'polypeptide(L)'
;MAPSIPATPSPSFSRSTPASPISRPSKKVHRPRKRVPAPASRSNTGKSVNKKSKKDVTISELHNPLWVDFEDQKALERGQGKNRPSKFYRYHFENAATLSLFVNKINHISHKEVLDLKLQDGNAFQSVGTLKPNLDITKERIDRHYKVKQMKNPSPYISAMSSLKDAEDTVRKMYKTRTSAPRRLLIAEIDVSGLVPATLKTTMSTTQGDHSSDKSDPRTSSTNDRDVEITIWVLDAVPYEGSSAIRPSRKLDEILDSGGLIWLSVNELTRSDMELWAMKSHENEWLALSRIPEGLVTNVMPFDGAFLHSQKGYEVVRSRLSEEIYLWNFEIKMWVHDPDLADFRPYRIARDGEEFDSDSD
;
A
#
# COMPACT_ATOMS: atom_id res chain seq x y z
N MET A 1 -14.67 -2.62 -60.71
CA MET A 1 -13.30 -3.18 -60.62
C MET A 1 -12.82 -2.98 -59.19
N ALA A 2 -12.84 -4.04 -58.39
CA ALA A 2 -12.40 -4.01 -56.98
C ALA A 2 -10.94 -4.45 -56.89
N PRO A 3 -10.11 -3.85 -56.02
CA PRO A 3 -8.70 -4.21 -55.91
C PRO A 3 -8.53 -5.50 -55.09
N SER A 4 -7.72 -6.40 -55.63
CA SER A 4 -7.35 -7.70 -55.05
C SER A 4 -6.44 -7.51 -53.82
N ILE A 5 -6.83 -8.08 -52.68
CA ILE A 5 -6.03 -8.10 -51.45
C ILE A 5 -5.01 -9.24 -51.54
N PRO A 6 -3.70 -9.00 -51.29
CA PRO A 6 -2.70 -10.06 -51.31
C PRO A 6 -2.76 -10.91 -50.04
N ALA A 7 -2.66 -12.22 -50.22
CA ALA A 7 -2.68 -13.22 -49.16
C ALA A 7 -1.44 -13.14 -48.25
N THR A 8 -1.68 -13.10 -46.94
CA THR A 8 -0.66 -13.16 -45.89
C THR A 8 -0.14 -14.60 -45.72
N PRO A 9 1.18 -14.84 -45.63
CA PRO A 9 1.72 -16.17 -45.42
C PRO A 9 1.52 -16.64 -43.98
N SER A 10 1.11 -17.90 -43.82
CA SER A 10 0.93 -18.58 -42.54
C SER A 10 2.27 -18.82 -41.84
N PRO A 11 2.36 -18.69 -40.51
CA PRO A 11 3.58 -18.97 -39.77
C PRO A 11 3.83 -20.48 -39.67
N SER A 12 5.01 -20.90 -40.11
CA SER A 12 5.51 -22.26 -39.97
C SER A 12 5.87 -22.57 -38.51
N PHE A 13 5.20 -23.54 -37.91
CA PHE A 13 5.56 -24.08 -36.60
C PHE A 13 6.83 -24.94 -36.70
N SER A 14 7.95 -24.42 -36.20
CA SER A 14 9.16 -25.19 -35.99
C SER A 14 9.03 -26.04 -34.71
N ARG A 15 9.09 -27.36 -34.90
CA ARG A 15 9.06 -28.41 -33.87
C ARG A 15 10.31 -28.32 -32.99
N SER A 16 10.16 -27.92 -31.72
CA SER A 16 11.22 -27.98 -30.72
C SER A 16 11.38 -29.40 -30.17
N THR A 17 12.61 -29.93 -30.25
CA THR A 17 13.06 -31.20 -29.68
C THR A 17 12.96 -31.26 -28.16
N PRO A 18 12.74 -32.45 -27.56
CA PRO A 18 12.61 -32.61 -26.11
C PRO A 18 13.97 -32.45 -25.40
N ALA A 19 13.97 -31.69 -24.31
CA ALA A 19 15.11 -31.54 -23.43
C ALA A 19 15.38 -32.82 -22.62
N SER A 20 16.65 -33.21 -22.58
CA SER A 20 17.17 -34.34 -21.78
C SER A 20 16.92 -34.18 -20.27
N PRO A 21 16.79 -35.28 -19.52
CA PRO A 21 16.45 -35.26 -18.10
C PRO A 21 17.61 -34.71 -17.26
N ILE A 22 17.31 -33.68 -16.46
CA ILE A 22 18.21 -33.12 -15.45
C ILE A 22 18.36 -34.15 -14.32
N SER A 23 19.59 -34.62 -14.13
CA SER A 23 20.00 -35.49 -13.04
C SER A 23 19.84 -34.79 -11.69
N ARG A 24 19.10 -35.42 -10.78
CA ARG A 24 18.93 -34.97 -9.38
C ARG A 24 20.27 -35.04 -8.64
N PRO A 25 20.74 -33.95 -7.99
CA PRO A 25 21.82 -34.06 -7.04
C PRO A 25 21.36 -34.83 -5.80
N SER A 26 22.14 -35.84 -5.43
CA SER A 26 21.98 -36.70 -4.28
C SER A 26 22.02 -35.90 -2.97
N LYS A 27 21.03 -36.13 -2.10
CA LYS A 27 20.97 -35.59 -0.74
C LYS A 27 22.19 -36.08 0.05
N LYS A 28 23.14 -35.19 0.33
CA LYS A 28 24.18 -35.42 1.34
C LYS A 28 23.51 -35.45 2.72
N VAL A 29 23.42 -36.65 3.29
CA VAL A 29 23.04 -36.89 4.69
C VAL A 29 24.08 -36.22 5.59
N HIS A 30 23.70 -35.13 6.24
CA HIS A 30 24.50 -34.51 7.30
C HIS A 30 24.42 -35.37 8.56
N ARG A 31 25.53 -36.04 8.89
CA ARG A 31 25.72 -36.64 10.21
C ARG A 31 25.71 -35.53 11.28
N PRO A 32 25.03 -35.71 12.42
CA PRO A 32 25.11 -34.77 13.52
C PRO A 32 26.54 -34.76 14.09
N ARG A 33 27.21 -33.60 14.04
CA ARG A 33 28.47 -33.36 14.76
C ARG A 33 28.19 -33.45 16.26
N LYS A 34 28.86 -34.40 16.94
CA LYS A 34 28.98 -34.41 18.40
C LYS A 34 29.55 -33.07 18.85
N ARG A 35 28.77 -32.30 19.61
CA ARG A 35 29.23 -31.09 20.30
C ARG A 35 30.29 -31.50 21.34
N VAL A 36 31.50 -31.02 21.16
CA VAL A 36 32.52 -30.97 22.22
C VAL A 36 32.09 -29.88 23.22
N PRO A 37 32.06 -30.16 24.54
CA PRO A 37 31.71 -29.15 25.53
C PRO A 37 32.76 -28.04 25.53
N ALA A 38 32.29 -26.79 25.42
CA ALA A 38 33.12 -25.60 25.54
C ALA A 38 33.62 -25.44 26.99
N PRO A 39 34.86 -24.95 27.19
CA PRO A 39 35.38 -24.68 28.53
C PRO A 39 34.56 -23.61 29.25
N ALA A 40 34.31 -23.85 30.54
CA ALA A 40 33.52 -23.00 31.42
C ALA A 40 34.10 -21.57 31.48
N SER A 41 33.45 -20.64 30.79
CA SER A 41 33.70 -19.21 30.95
C SER A 41 33.06 -18.72 32.24
N ARG A 42 33.88 -18.20 33.15
CA ARG A 42 33.49 -17.53 34.40
C ARG A 42 32.32 -16.56 34.19
N SER A 43 31.22 -16.83 34.88
CA SER A 43 30.05 -15.97 34.95
C SER A 43 30.35 -14.72 35.78
N ASN A 44 30.73 -13.63 35.10
CA ASN A 44 30.66 -12.29 35.69
C ASN A 44 29.21 -11.80 35.55
N THR A 45 28.34 -12.21 36.49
CA THR A 45 26.98 -11.69 36.62
C THR A 45 27.02 -10.28 37.23
N GLY A 46 27.56 -9.33 36.48
CA GLY A 46 27.26 -7.93 36.68
C GLY A 46 25.81 -7.72 36.26
N LYS A 47 24.90 -7.59 37.23
CA LYS A 47 23.53 -7.13 37.00
C LYS A 47 23.62 -5.75 36.37
N SER A 48 23.55 -5.69 35.04
CA SER A 48 23.30 -4.46 34.30
C SER A 48 21.96 -3.93 34.79
N VAL A 49 22.00 -2.88 35.60
CA VAL A 49 20.83 -2.08 35.92
C VAL A 49 20.40 -1.49 34.59
N ASN A 50 19.35 -2.06 33.99
CA ASN A 50 18.66 -1.48 32.84
C ASN A 50 18.11 -0.11 33.28
N LYS A 51 18.95 0.93 33.19
CA LYS A 51 18.51 2.31 33.23
C LYS A 51 17.50 2.43 32.10
N LYS A 52 16.21 2.54 32.46
CA LYS A 52 15.16 2.91 31.52
C LYS A 52 15.64 4.21 30.88
N SER A 53 16.09 4.13 29.62
CA SER A 53 16.45 5.32 28.88
C SER A 53 15.20 6.21 28.85
N LYS A 54 15.39 7.47 29.28
CA LYS A 54 14.38 8.50 29.11
C LYS A 54 13.97 8.50 27.64
N LYS A 55 12.66 8.51 27.41
CA LYS A 55 12.12 8.43 26.06
C LYS A 55 11.87 9.86 25.63
N ASP A 56 12.81 10.41 24.87
CA ASP A 56 12.63 11.74 24.28
C ASP A 56 11.40 11.68 23.36
N VAL A 57 10.46 12.59 23.60
CA VAL A 57 9.26 12.74 22.78
C VAL A 57 9.47 13.97 21.92
N THR A 58 9.48 13.75 20.62
CA THR A 58 9.52 14.82 19.61
C THR A 58 8.11 14.99 19.04
N ILE A 59 7.64 16.23 19.01
CA ILE A 59 6.36 16.60 18.40
C ILE A 59 6.67 17.68 17.37
N SER A 60 6.29 17.43 16.12
CA SER A 60 6.39 18.41 15.04
C SER A 60 4.99 18.82 14.59
N GLU A 61 4.84 20.09 14.21
CA GLU A 61 3.61 20.68 13.70
C GLU A 61 3.95 21.67 12.58
N LEU A 62 3.22 21.57 11.46
CA LEU A 62 3.32 22.53 10.37
C LEU A 62 2.36 23.70 10.61
N HIS A 63 2.82 24.91 10.29
CA HIS A 63 2.07 26.15 10.50
C HIS A 63 1.48 26.69 9.22
N ASN A 64 0.24 27.18 9.31
CA ASN A 64 -0.45 27.76 8.17
C ASN A 64 0.15 29.11 7.73
N PRO A 65 0.11 29.43 6.43
CA PRO A 65 -0.48 28.65 5.34
C PRO A 65 0.44 27.53 4.77
N LEU A 66 -0.16 26.36 4.53
CA LEU A 66 0.45 25.24 3.79
C LEU A 66 0.38 25.49 2.28
N TRP A 67 1.44 26.02 1.67
CA TRP A 67 1.47 26.35 0.24
C TRP A 67 1.98 25.19 -0.61
N VAL A 68 1.20 24.79 -1.61
CA VAL A 68 1.62 23.83 -2.63
C VAL A 68 2.08 24.58 -3.87
N ASP A 69 3.38 24.47 -4.15
CA ASP A 69 4.05 25.12 -5.26
C ASP A 69 4.34 24.11 -6.39
N PHE A 70 3.82 24.41 -7.58
CA PHE A 70 4.00 23.59 -8.78
C PHE A 70 5.12 24.11 -9.70
N GLU A 71 5.56 25.35 -9.49
CA GLU A 71 6.60 26.02 -10.29
C GLU A 71 8.02 25.75 -9.76
N ASP A 72 8.13 25.11 -8.59
CA ASP A 72 9.39 24.70 -8.01
C ASP A 72 10.21 23.86 -9.01
N GLN A 73 11.42 24.33 -9.32
CA GLN A 73 12.28 23.71 -10.33
C GLN A 73 12.56 22.22 -10.04
N LYS A 74 12.75 21.86 -8.77
CA LYS A 74 12.93 20.44 -8.38
C LYS A 74 11.67 19.64 -8.65
N ALA A 75 10.48 20.20 -8.45
CA ALA A 75 9.20 19.54 -8.78
C ALA A 75 9.05 19.33 -10.30
N LEU A 76 9.37 20.35 -11.10
CA LEU A 76 9.33 20.25 -12.56
C LEU A 76 10.28 19.18 -13.09
N GLU A 77 11.50 19.11 -12.57
CA GLU A 77 12.48 18.07 -12.93
C GLU A 77 12.00 16.65 -12.58
N ARG A 78 11.34 16.47 -11.42
CA ARG A 78 10.70 15.19 -11.06
C ARG A 78 9.63 14.80 -12.08
N GLY A 79 8.84 15.77 -12.55
CA GLY A 79 7.74 15.56 -13.49
C GLY A 79 8.18 15.23 -14.91
N GLN A 80 9.36 15.72 -15.33
CA GLN A 80 9.97 15.44 -16.63
C GLN A 80 10.70 14.08 -16.66
N GLY A 81 10.92 13.47 -15.50
CA GLY A 81 11.58 12.18 -15.39
C GLY A 81 10.80 11.06 -16.10
N LYS A 82 11.52 10.14 -16.75
CA LYS A 82 10.95 8.93 -17.39
C LYS A 82 10.25 7.97 -16.42
N ASN A 83 10.34 8.23 -15.12
CA ASN A 83 9.91 7.33 -14.04
C ASN A 83 8.64 7.83 -13.32
N ARG A 84 7.87 8.74 -13.93
CA ARG A 84 6.55 9.10 -13.38
C ARG A 84 5.67 7.85 -13.31
N PRO A 85 5.16 7.49 -12.13
CA PRO A 85 4.30 6.32 -12.02
C PRO A 85 3.00 6.59 -12.78
N SER A 86 2.60 5.65 -13.64
CA SER A 86 1.27 5.66 -14.25
C SER A 86 0.27 4.87 -13.42
N LYS A 87 0.75 3.93 -12.59
CA LYS A 87 -0.07 3.04 -11.78
C LYS A 87 0.57 2.80 -10.43
N PHE A 88 -0.26 2.64 -9.41
CA PHE A 88 0.12 2.07 -8.12
C PHE A 88 -0.63 0.77 -7.86
N TYR A 89 -0.08 -0.04 -6.97
CA TYR A 89 -0.61 -1.36 -6.63
C TYR A 89 -0.78 -1.47 -5.12
N ARG A 90 -2.03 -1.48 -4.69
CA ARG A 90 -2.37 -1.61 -3.28
C ARG A 90 -2.79 -3.03 -2.98
N TYR A 91 -2.01 -3.72 -2.15
CA TYR A 91 -2.51 -4.95 -1.56
C TYR A 91 -3.46 -4.66 -0.40
N HIS A 92 -4.46 -5.52 -0.22
CA HIS A 92 -5.46 -5.40 0.83
C HIS A 92 -5.91 -6.77 1.33
N PHE A 93 -6.47 -6.81 2.54
CA PHE A 93 -6.95 -8.02 3.19
C PHE A 93 -8.01 -7.69 4.25
N GLU A 94 -8.73 -8.71 4.69
CA GLU A 94 -9.94 -8.60 5.50
C GLU A 94 -9.82 -7.82 6.82
N ASN A 95 -8.63 -7.71 7.40
CA ASN A 95 -8.41 -7.05 8.69
C ASN A 95 -7.43 -5.87 8.57
N ALA A 96 -7.29 -5.31 7.37
CA ALA A 96 -6.43 -4.17 7.14
C ALA A 96 -6.98 -2.90 7.84
N ALA A 97 -6.08 -2.02 8.27
CA ALA A 97 -6.43 -0.75 8.93
C ALA A 97 -6.92 0.33 7.94
N THR A 98 -7.74 -0.05 6.97
CA THR A 98 -8.31 0.81 5.92
C THR A 98 -9.66 0.22 5.53
N LEU A 99 -10.68 1.05 5.39
CA LEU A 99 -11.97 0.63 4.85
C LEU A 99 -11.84 0.42 3.34
N SER A 100 -12.55 -0.56 2.79
CA SER A 100 -12.43 -0.93 1.38
C SER A 100 -13.76 -1.37 0.81
N LEU A 101 -14.04 -0.97 -0.43
CA LEU A 101 -15.21 -1.42 -1.21
C LEU A 101 -15.12 -2.91 -1.54
N PHE A 102 -13.90 -3.45 -1.64
CA PHE A 102 -13.62 -4.82 -2.09
C PHE A 102 -13.60 -5.85 -0.95
N VAL A 103 -14.10 -5.49 0.23
CA VAL A 103 -14.27 -6.40 1.37
C VAL A 103 -15.64 -6.17 2.00
N ASN A 104 -16.26 -7.24 2.49
CA ASN A 104 -17.58 -7.13 3.11
C ASN A 104 -17.50 -6.20 4.32
N LYS A 105 -18.51 -5.32 4.47
CA LYS A 105 -18.62 -4.34 5.55
C LYS A 105 -18.47 -4.97 6.94
N ILE A 106 -18.91 -6.21 7.12
CA ILE A 106 -18.77 -6.95 8.39
C ILE A 106 -17.30 -7.18 8.76
N ASN A 107 -16.38 -7.23 7.78
CA ASN A 107 -14.94 -7.36 8.03
C ASN A 107 -14.24 -5.99 8.20
N HIS A 108 -14.93 -4.86 8.07
CA HIS A 108 -14.29 -3.56 8.28
C HIS A 108 -13.83 -3.44 9.74
N ILE A 109 -12.61 -2.95 9.94
CA ILE A 109 -12.07 -2.73 11.28
C ILE A 109 -12.94 -1.70 12.03
N SER A 110 -13.44 -2.06 13.21
CA SER A 110 -14.18 -1.13 14.05
C SER A 110 -13.24 -0.05 14.59
N HIS A 111 -13.55 1.22 14.33
CA HIS A 111 -12.82 2.33 14.90
C HIS A 111 -13.21 2.50 16.39
N LYS A 112 -12.22 2.60 17.28
CA LYS A 112 -12.46 2.64 18.73
C LYS A 112 -13.30 3.84 19.20
N GLU A 113 -13.04 5.01 18.61
CA GLU A 113 -13.72 6.27 18.97
C GLU A 113 -14.94 6.57 18.09
N VAL A 114 -14.94 6.19 16.81
CA VAL A 114 -16.03 6.43 15.85
C VAL A 114 -16.62 5.09 15.41
N LEU A 115 -17.46 4.49 16.26
CA LEU A 115 -17.99 3.14 16.04
C LEU A 115 -18.77 3.01 14.73
N ASP A 116 -19.39 4.10 14.26
CA ASP A 116 -20.18 4.16 13.03
C ASP A 116 -19.37 4.57 11.79
N LEU A 117 -18.03 4.56 11.87
CA LEU A 117 -17.19 4.90 10.73
C LEU A 117 -17.45 3.91 9.58
N LYS A 118 -17.98 4.43 8.47
CA LYS A 118 -18.26 3.68 7.25
C LYS A 118 -17.43 4.22 6.10
N LEU A 119 -17.18 3.36 5.12
CA LEU A 119 -16.63 3.77 3.83
C LEU A 119 -17.61 4.77 3.21
N GLN A 120 -17.12 5.96 2.86
CA GLN A 120 -17.91 6.97 2.16
C GLN A 120 -18.16 6.53 0.71
N ASP A 121 -19.33 6.89 0.19
CA ASP A 121 -19.71 6.57 -1.18
C ASP A 121 -18.70 7.15 -2.20
N GLY A 122 -18.43 6.37 -3.25
CA GLY A 122 -17.45 6.73 -4.29
C GLY A 122 -15.97 6.55 -3.89
N ASN A 123 -15.67 6.10 -2.67
CA ASN A 123 -14.31 5.71 -2.28
C ASN A 123 -14.11 4.20 -2.45
N ALA A 124 -13.03 3.79 -3.12
CA ALA A 124 -12.58 2.40 -3.09
C ALA A 124 -11.83 2.06 -1.81
N PHE A 125 -11.01 3.00 -1.30
CA PHE A 125 -10.29 2.87 -0.04
C PHE A 125 -10.39 4.14 0.80
N GLN A 126 -10.50 3.99 2.11
CA GLN A 126 -10.53 5.11 3.05
C GLN A 126 -9.75 4.77 4.33
N SER A 127 -8.84 5.66 4.71
CA SER A 127 -8.10 5.52 5.96
C SER A 127 -9.05 5.62 7.14
N VAL A 128 -8.74 4.87 8.19
CA VAL A 128 -9.52 4.92 9.43
C VAL A 128 -9.26 6.23 10.17
N GLY A 129 -8.07 6.82 10.03
CA GLY A 129 -7.74 8.12 10.61
C GLY A 129 -8.24 9.29 9.79
N THR A 130 -8.72 10.33 10.47
CA THR A 130 -8.98 11.65 9.87
C THR A 130 -7.66 12.38 9.64
N LEU A 131 -7.45 12.86 8.42
CA LEU A 131 -6.29 13.66 8.06
C LEU A 131 -6.33 15.02 8.75
N LYS A 132 -5.25 15.37 9.44
CA LYS A 132 -4.96 16.71 9.96
C LYS A 132 -3.65 17.16 9.34
N PRO A 133 -3.64 17.88 8.20
CA PRO A 133 -2.42 18.14 7.44
C PRO A 133 -1.26 18.68 8.27
N ASN A 134 -1.54 19.64 9.17
CA ASN A 134 -0.55 20.27 10.06
C ASN A 134 0.15 19.29 11.00
N LEU A 135 -0.54 18.23 11.41
CA LEU A 135 0.00 17.25 12.35
C LEU A 135 0.52 16.03 11.61
N ASP A 136 -0.21 15.59 10.59
CA ASP A 136 0.03 14.31 9.96
C ASP A 136 1.19 14.37 8.97
N ILE A 137 1.38 15.43 8.19
CA ILE A 137 2.49 15.56 7.22
C ILE A 137 3.80 15.93 7.95
N THR A 138 4.18 15.10 8.91
CA THR A 138 5.37 15.23 9.75
C THR A 138 6.09 13.89 9.80
N LYS A 139 7.41 13.94 10.01
CA LYS A 139 8.26 12.76 10.09
C LYS A 139 7.72 11.75 11.11
N GLU A 140 7.35 12.20 12.30
CA GLU A 140 6.94 11.36 13.41
C GLU A 140 5.63 10.65 13.12
N ARG A 141 4.69 11.32 12.46
CA ARG A 141 3.39 10.73 12.11
C ARG A 141 3.52 9.75 10.95
N ILE A 142 4.37 10.01 9.97
CA ILE A 142 4.65 9.09 8.87
C ILE A 142 5.42 7.86 9.40
N ASP A 143 6.49 8.04 10.19
CA ASP A 143 7.25 6.93 10.80
C ASP A 143 6.36 6.01 11.64
N ARG A 144 5.37 6.59 12.32
CA ARG A 144 4.42 5.84 13.15
C ARG A 144 3.51 4.94 12.32
N HIS A 145 3.24 5.27 11.05
CA HIS A 145 2.50 4.39 10.12
C HIS A 145 3.12 2.99 10.06
N TYR A 146 4.45 2.91 10.08
CA TYR A 146 5.21 1.67 10.01
C TYR A 146 5.35 0.93 11.35
N LYS A 147 4.93 1.55 12.47
CA LYS A 147 5.07 1.01 13.83
C LYS A 147 3.74 0.42 14.32
N VAL A 148 3.49 -0.85 14.00
CA VAL A 148 2.25 -1.59 14.37
C VAL A 148 1.85 -1.44 15.84
N LYS A 149 2.81 -1.41 16.77
CA LYS A 149 2.55 -1.28 18.22
C LYS A 149 2.10 0.13 18.67
N GLN A 150 2.12 1.12 17.79
CA GLN A 150 1.81 2.53 18.09
C GLN A 150 0.52 3.03 17.39
N MET A 151 -0.34 2.11 16.96
CA MET A 151 -1.62 2.40 16.27
C MET A 151 -2.74 2.92 17.20
N LYS A 152 -2.43 3.56 18.34
CA LYS A 152 -3.44 4.16 19.22
C LYS A 152 -4.27 5.22 18.49
N ASN A 153 -3.60 6.09 17.74
CA ASN A 153 -4.24 7.02 16.82
C ASN A 153 -4.27 6.36 15.44
N PRO A 154 -5.43 6.19 14.79
CA PRO A 154 -5.47 5.62 13.46
C PRO A 154 -4.61 6.42 12.48
N SER A 155 -4.05 5.72 11.49
CA SER A 155 -3.23 6.36 10.47
C SER A 155 -4.15 6.96 9.39
N PRO A 156 -3.86 8.17 8.90
CA PRO A 156 -4.56 8.77 7.77
C PRO A 156 -3.99 8.31 6.41
N TYR A 157 -3.06 7.35 6.40
CA TYR A 157 -2.33 6.93 5.21
C TYR A 157 -2.87 5.64 4.62
N ILE A 158 -2.89 5.59 3.29
CA ILE A 158 -3.20 4.41 2.51
C ILE A 158 -1.96 4.04 1.70
N SER A 159 -1.31 2.94 2.09
CA SER A 159 -0.11 2.42 1.43
C SER A 159 -0.41 1.77 0.07
N ALA A 160 0.43 2.03 -0.92
CA ALA A 160 0.48 1.35 -2.21
C ALA A 160 1.93 1.21 -2.70
N MET A 161 2.18 0.28 -3.61
CA MET A 161 3.51 0.03 -4.20
C MET A 161 3.59 0.60 -5.62
N SER A 162 4.77 1.05 -6.03
CA SER A 162 4.99 1.54 -7.40
C SER A 162 4.99 0.45 -8.47
N SER A 163 5.13 -0.83 -8.07
CA SER A 163 5.15 -1.96 -9.01
C SER A 163 4.27 -3.11 -8.54
N LEU A 164 3.68 -3.82 -9.51
CA LEU A 164 2.86 -5.01 -9.24
C LEU A 164 3.69 -6.11 -8.56
N LYS A 165 4.94 -6.25 -8.99
CA LYS A 165 5.88 -7.23 -8.44
C LYS A 165 6.11 -6.99 -6.95
N ASP A 166 6.37 -5.75 -6.53
CA ASP A 166 6.60 -5.43 -5.11
C ASP A 166 5.35 -5.66 -4.26
N ALA A 167 4.16 -5.36 -4.81
CA ALA A 167 2.90 -5.68 -4.15
C ALA A 167 2.69 -7.20 -4.00
N GLU A 168 2.95 -7.99 -5.04
CA GLU A 168 2.84 -9.45 -5.01
C GLU A 168 3.85 -10.07 -4.04
N ASP A 169 5.10 -9.65 -4.08
CA ASP A 169 6.16 -10.12 -3.18
C ASP A 169 5.79 -9.84 -1.71
N THR A 170 5.19 -8.66 -1.45
CA THR A 170 4.70 -8.29 -0.12
C THR A 170 3.56 -9.20 0.34
N VAL A 171 2.56 -9.43 -0.51
CA VAL A 171 1.44 -10.33 -0.22
C VAL A 171 1.93 -11.76 0.03
N ARG A 172 2.82 -12.27 -0.82
CA ARG A 172 3.42 -13.60 -0.69
C ARG A 172 4.21 -13.73 0.62
N LYS A 173 4.95 -12.69 1.03
CA LYS A 173 5.66 -12.66 2.31
C LYS A 173 4.69 -12.67 3.49
N MET A 174 3.61 -11.87 3.44
CA MET A 174 2.57 -11.86 4.48
C MET A 174 1.95 -13.24 4.65
N TYR A 175 1.70 -13.93 3.54
CA TYR A 175 1.16 -15.28 3.53
C TYR A 175 2.09 -16.32 4.18
N LYS A 176 3.41 -16.21 3.94
CA LYS A 176 4.40 -17.20 4.43
C LYS A 176 4.85 -17.01 5.88
N THR A 177 4.86 -15.77 6.37
CA THR A 177 5.62 -15.42 7.59
C THR A 177 4.77 -15.20 8.85
N ARG A 178 3.45 -15.10 8.71
CA ARG A 178 2.57 -14.76 9.84
C ARG A 178 1.86 -16.01 10.34
N THR A 179 1.91 -16.22 11.66
CA THR A 179 1.14 -17.27 12.35
C THR A 179 -0.37 -17.05 12.21
N SER A 180 -0.80 -15.80 12.08
CA SER A 180 -2.14 -15.39 11.65
C SER A 180 -2.02 -14.70 10.29
N ALA A 181 -1.80 -15.50 9.25
CA ALA A 181 -1.74 -15.00 7.89
C ALA A 181 -3.13 -14.53 7.44
N PRO A 182 -3.23 -13.38 6.74
CA PRO A 182 -4.47 -12.99 6.09
C PRO A 182 -4.89 -14.06 5.08
N ARG A 183 -6.18 -14.38 5.02
CA ARG A 183 -6.72 -15.46 4.18
C ARG A 183 -7.28 -14.92 2.88
N ARG A 184 -7.79 -13.69 2.86
CA ARG A 184 -8.54 -13.11 1.74
C ARG A 184 -7.79 -11.88 1.22
N LEU A 185 -6.76 -12.15 0.44
CA LEU A 185 -5.88 -11.13 -0.12
C LEU A 185 -6.31 -10.72 -1.52
N LEU A 186 -6.09 -9.45 -1.83
CA LEU A 186 -6.24 -8.90 -3.18
C LEU A 186 -5.20 -7.82 -3.43
N ILE A 187 -4.98 -7.50 -4.70
CA ILE A 187 -4.20 -6.35 -5.14
C ILE A 187 -5.08 -5.50 -6.07
N ALA A 188 -5.28 -4.24 -5.70
CA ALA A 188 -5.94 -3.25 -6.54
C ALA A 188 -4.89 -2.46 -7.33
N GLU A 189 -5.13 -2.34 -8.63
CA GLU A 189 -4.41 -1.43 -9.51
C GLU A 189 -5.10 -0.06 -9.49
N ILE A 190 -4.32 0.99 -9.28
CA ILE A 190 -4.79 2.38 -9.14
C ILE A 190 -4.15 3.21 -10.24
N ASP A 191 -4.96 3.82 -11.10
CA ASP A 191 -4.49 4.79 -12.09
C ASP A 191 -4.07 6.08 -11.40
N VAL A 192 -2.82 6.45 -11.62
CA VAL A 192 -2.21 7.67 -11.10
C VAL A 192 -1.47 8.44 -12.19
N SER A 193 -1.80 8.15 -13.45
CA SER A 193 -1.23 8.81 -14.63
C SER A 193 -1.37 10.34 -14.57
N GLY A 194 -2.40 10.86 -13.91
CA GLY A 194 -2.63 12.29 -13.69
C GLY A 194 -1.79 12.97 -12.60
N LEU A 195 -0.94 12.25 -11.85
CA LEU A 195 -0.17 12.84 -10.73
C LEU A 195 0.83 13.92 -11.15
N VAL A 196 0.65 15.14 -10.64
CA VAL A 196 1.58 16.26 -10.86
C VAL A 196 2.47 16.43 -9.64
N PRO A 197 3.82 16.45 -9.79
CA PRO A 197 4.71 16.71 -8.67
C PRO A 197 4.57 18.16 -8.21
N ALA A 198 4.69 18.39 -6.90
CA ALA A 198 4.70 19.70 -6.30
C ALA A 198 5.59 19.72 -5.06
N THR A 199 5.85 20.91 -4.54
CA THR A 199 6.60 21.12 -3.30
C THR A 199 5.69 21.85 -2.31
N LEU A 200 5.43 21.22 -1.17
CA LEU A 200 4.72 21.83 -0.05
C LEU A 200 5.71 22.68 0.76
N LYS A 201 5.50 23.99 0.78
CA LYS A 201 6.30 24.99 1.49
C LYS A 201 5.54 25.47 2.72
N THR A 202 6.20 25.39 3.88
CA THR A 202 5.62 25.77 5.17
C THR A 202 6.71 25.97 6.22
N THR A 203 6.37 26.61 7.34
CA THR A 203 7.17 26.57 8.56
C THR A 203 6.76 25.38 9.42
N MET A 204 7.71 24.69 10.02
CA MET A 204 7.51 23.59 10.96
C MET A 204 8.11 23.94 12.32
N SER A 205 7.31 23.83 13.37
CA SER A 205 7.81 23.88 14.75
C SER A 205 8.06 22.46 15.25
N THR A 206 9.24 22.20 15.81
CA THR A 206 9.57 20.94 16.46
C THR A 206 9.84 21.20 17.94
N THR A 207 9.02 20.58 18.80
CA THR A 207 9.18 20.61 20.25
C THR A 207 9.79 19.31 20.72
N GLN A 208 10.95 19.41 21.39
CA GLN A 208 11.61 18.27 22.06
C GLN A 208 11.29 18.31 23.55
N GLY A 209 10.63 17.28 24.06
CA GLY A 209 10.26 17.15 25.47
C GLY A 209 10.91 15.93 26.13
N ASP A 210 11.52 16.14 27.29
CA ASP A 210 11.90 15.05 28.22
C ASP A 210 10.67 14.66 29.04
N HIS A 211 9.89 13.70 28.54
CA HIS A 211 8.81 13.11 29.31
C HIS A 211 9.38 12.10 30.31
N SER A 212 9.56 12.55 31.55
CA SER A 212 9.58 11.65 32.70
C SER A 212 8.21 10.97 32.80
N SER A 213 8.17 9.64 32.81
CA SER A 213 6.93 8.84 32.84
C SER A 213 5.95 9.19 33.97
N ASP A 214 6.44 9.90 34.99
CA ASP A 214 5.71 10.21 36.22
C ASP A 214 5.21 11.67 36.29
N LYS A 215 5.36 12.48 35.22
CA LYS A 215 4.87 13.87 35.20
C LYS A 215 4.10 14.19 33.93
N SER A 216 2.92 14.80 34.10
CA SER A 216 2.04 15.26 33.02
C SER A 216 2.67 16.38 32.18
N ASP A 217 3.54 17.20 32.77
CA ASP A 217 4.18 18.31 32.09
C ASP A 217 5.68 18.07 31.84
N PRO A 218 6.17 18.30 30.60
CA PRO A 218 7.58 18.18 30.28
C PRO A 218 8.40 19.23 31.05
N ARG A 219 9.48 18.78 31.69
CA ARG A 219 10.27 19.59 32.64
C ARG A 219 11.15 20.64 31.94
N THR A 220 11.41 20.44 30.65
CA THR A 220 12.08 21.37 29.75
C THR A 220 11.61 21.03 28.34
N SER A 221 11.07 22.01 27.62
CA SER A 221 10.72 21.89 26.21
C SER A 221 11.46 22.97 25.44
N SER A 222 12.25 22.58 24.44
CA SER A 222 12.76 23.52 23.44
C SER A 222 11.96 23.37 22.16
N THR A 223 11.44 24.47 21.66
CA THR A 223 10.75 24.55 20.37
C THR A 223 11.66 25.28 19.40
N ASN A 224 11.91 24.66 18.24
CA ASN A 224 12.67 25.25 17.15
C ASN A 224 11.78 25.31 15.92
N ASP A 225 11.78 26.47 15.26
CA ASP A 225 11.05 26.69 14.02
C ASP A 225 12.03 26.68 12.85
N ARG A 226 11.60 26.09 11.74
CA ARG A 226 12.34 26.13 10.48
C ARG A 226 11.38 26.07 9.30
N ASP A 227 11.78 26.65 8.18
CA ASP A 227 11.08 26.42 6.92
C ASP A 227 11.44 25.03 6.38
N VAL A 228 10.45 24.38 5.78
CA VAL A 228 10.58 23.04 5.21
C VAL A 228 9.99 22.97 3.81
N GLU A 229 10.68 22.24 2.93
CA GLU A 229 10.19 21.87 1.61
C GLU A 229 9.86 20.37 1.61
N ILE A 230 8.57 20.04 1.46
CA ILE A 230 8.11 18.65 1.46
C ILE A 230 7.69 18.26 0.05
N THR A 231 8.35 17.24 -0.50
CA THR A 231 8.00 16.69 -1.81
C THR A 231 6.66 15.96 -1.75
N ILE A 232 5.70 16.42 -2.57
CA ILE A 232 4.38 15.80 -2.67
C ILE A 232 3.99 15.60 -4.13
N TRP A 233 2.96 14.78 -4.36
CA TRP A 233 2.34 14.61 -5.67
C TRP A 233 0.84 14.85 -5.54
N VAL A 234 0.27 15.59 -6.47
CA VAL A 234 -1.12 16.03 -6.46
C VAL A 234 -1.85 15.42 -7.64
N LEU A 235 -2.97 14.77 -7.38
CA LEU A 235 -3.94 14.40 -8.39
C LEU A 235 -5.20 15.23 -8.17
N ASP A 236 -5.47 16.18 -9.05
CA ASP A 236 -6.68 17.00 -8.95
C ASP A 236 -7.92 16.18 -9.26
N ALA A 237 -9.05 16.58 -8.67
CA ALA A 237 -10.35 16.04 -9.06
C ALA A 237 -10.70 16.41 -10.51
N VAL A 238 -10.33 17.63 -10.94
CA VAL A 238 -10.42 18.09 -12.32
C VAL A 238 -8.98 18.37 -12.80
N PRO A 239 -8.46 17.62 -13.79
CA PRO A 239 -7.12 17.83 -14.29
C PRO A 239 -6.91 19.29 -14.73
N TYR A 240 -5.78 19.87 -14.35
CA TYR A 240 -5.38 21.18 -14.84
C TYR A 240 -5.10 21.11 -16.36
N GLU A 241 -5.80 21.93 -17.15
CA GLU A 241 -5.71 21.92 -18.62
C GLU A 241 -4.43 22.57 -19.16
N GLY A 242 -3.76 23.40 -18.34
CA GLY A 242 -2.52 24.07 -18.73
C GLY A 242 -1.25 23.24 -18.52
N SER A 243 -0.11 23.79 -18.91
CA SER A 243 1.18 23.18 -18.58
C SER A 243 1.44 23.22 -17.08
N SER A 244 1.94 22.13 -16.48
CA SER A 244 2.30 22.10 -15.06
C SER A 244 3.29 23.21 -14.68
N ALA A 245 4.10 23.71 -15.62
CA ALA A 245 5.07 24.78 -15.39
C ALA A 245 4.47 26.18 -15.21
N ILE A 246 3.19 26.38 -15.53
CA ILE A 246 2.46 27.65 -15.35
C ILE A 246 1.30 27.51 -14.36
N ARG A 247 1.24 26.37 -13.67
CA ARG A 247 0.17 26.06 -12.75
C ARG A 247 0.36 26.89 -11.47
N PRO A 248 -0.64 27.70 -11.06
CA PRO A 248 -0.49 28.56 -9.91
C PRO A 248 -0.39 27.75 -8.61
N SER A 249 0.42 28.26 -7.68
CA SER A 249 0.48 27.77 -6.31
C SER A 249 -0.88 27.89 -5.62
N ARG A 250 -1.23 26.91 -4.79
CA ARG A 250 -2.51 26.85 -4.07
C ARG A 250 -2.31 26.45 -2.62
N LYS A 251 -3.24 26.80 -1.74
CA LYS A 251 -3.23 26.26 -0.39
C LYS A 251 -3.60 24.78 -0.42
N LEU A 252 -2.98 23.99 0.45
CA LEU A 252 -3.26 22.56 0.54
C LEU A 252 -4.75 22.29 0.80
N ASP A 253 -5.38 23.06 1.70
CA ASP A 253 -6.80 22.91 2.02
C ASP A 253 -7.69 23.13 0.78
N GLU A 254 -7.38 24.10 -0.08
CA GLU A 254 -8.14 24.33 -1.31
C GLU A 254 -8.05 23.15 -2.29
N ILE A 255 -6.92 22.44 -2.31
CA ILE A 255 -6.75 21.22 -3.13
C ILE A 255 -7.61 20.11 -2.54
N LEU A 256 -7.53 19.87 -1.22
CA LEU A 256 -8.29 18.84 -0.53
C LEU A 256 -9.81 19.08 -0.62
N ASP A 257 -10.26 20.31 -0.42
CA ASP A 257 -11.66 20.73 -0.49
C ASP A 257 -12.24 20.58 -1.91
N SER A 258 -11.41 20.80 -2.93
CA SER A 258 -11.79 20.53 -4.32
C SER A 258 -11.84 19.04 -4.69
N GLY A 259 -11.56 18.16 -3.73
CA GLY A 259 -11.54 16.71 -3.90
C GLY A 259 -10.21 16.15 -4.43
N GLY A 260 -9.17 16.97 -4.52
CA GLY A 260 -7.84 16.54 -4.92
C GLY A 260 -7.22 15.54 -3.93
N LEU A 261 -6.30 14.72 -4.43
CA LEU A 261 -5.60 13.70 -3.67
C LEU A 261 -4.13 14.04 -3.58
N ILE A 262 -3.56 13.76 -2.41
CA ILE A 262 -2.14 13.98 -2.14
C ILE A 262 -1.49 12.62 -1.94
N TRP A 263 -0.35 12.44 -2.60
CA TRP A 263 0.48 11.27 -2.50
C TRP A 263 1.89 11.64 -2.04
N LEU A 264 2.45 10.81 -1.17
CA LEU A 264 3.82 10.94 -0.67
C LEU A 264 4.65 9.74 -1.13
N SER A 265 5.76 10.00 -1.80
CA SER A 265 6.75 8.97 -2.16
C SER A 265 7.70 8.75 -0.99
N VAL A 266 7.72 7.55 -0.40
CA VAL A 266 8.60 7.24 0.73
C VAL A 266 10.07 7.44 0.35
N ASN A 267 10.43 7.07 -0.89
CA ASN A 267 11.77 7.27 -1.42
C ASN A 267 12.16 8.75 -1.49
N GLU A 268 11.25 9.63 -1.91
CA GLU A 268 11.52 11.07 -1.97
C GLU A 268 11.60 11.66 -0.56
N LEU A 269 10.72 11.25 0.34
CA LEU A 269 10.73 11.71 1.73
C LEU A 269 12.02 11.36 2.48
N THR A 270 12.61 10.19 2.21
CA THR A 270 13.91 9.80 2.79
C THR A 270 15.07 10.69 2.34
N ARG A 271 14.90 11.41 1.22
CA ARG A 271 15.90 12.32 0.62
C ARG A 271 15.53 13.80 0.78
N SER A 272 14.41 14.10 1.44
CA SER A 272 13.90 15.44 1.67
C SER A 272 14.31 15.98 3.04
N ASP A 273 13.95 17.22 3.34
CA ASP A 273 14.12 17.87 4.65
C ASP A 273 13.45 17.13 5.82
N MET A 274 12.54 16.17 5.54
CA MET A 274 11.94 15.32 6.57
C MET A 274 12.87 14.20 7.03
N GLU A 275 13.84 13.79 6.22
CA GLU A 275 14.79 12.69 6.51
C GLU A 275 14.08 11.43 7.06
N LEU A 276 12.99 11.02 6.41
CA LEU A 276 12.14 9.93 6.88
C LEU A 276 12.96 8.64 7.06
N TRP A 277 12.83 7.96 8.21
CA TRP A 277 13.53 6.69 8.42
C TRP A 277 12.65 5.51 8.01
N ALA A 278 12.67 5.20 6.72
CA ALA A 278 12.00 4.02 6.18
C ALA A 278 12.95 2.82 6.13
N MET A 279 12.46 1.64 6.51
CA MET A 279 13.19 0.40 6.24
C MET A 279 13.27 0.17 4.73
N LYS A 280 14.33 -0.52 4.26
CA LYS A 280 14.48 -0.89 2.84
C LYS A 280 13.27 -1.64 2.25
N SER A 281 12.48 -2.33 3.07
CA SER A 281 11.25 -2.99 2.64
C SER A 281 10.12 -2.04 2.23
N HIS A 282 10.27 -0.75 2.50
CA HIS A 282 9.34 0.32 2.13
C HIS A 282 9.90 1.17 0.98
N GLU A 283 11.04 0.76 0.42
CA GLU A 283 11.52 1.30 -0.84
C GLU A 283 10.47 0.98 -1.90
N ASN A 284 10.02 1.98 -2.67
CA ASN A 284 8.92 1.92 -3.65
C ASN A 284 7.50 2.06 -3.09
N GLU A 285 7.35 2.31 -1.79
CA GLU A 285 6.04 2.57 -1.20
C GLU A 285 5.60 4.03 -1.42
N TRP A 286 4.31 4.19 -1.64
CA TRP A 286 3.61 5.46 -1.79
C TRP A 286 2.46 5.53 -0.79
N LEU A 287 2.24 6.70 -0.21
CA LEU A 287 1.18 6.93 0.78
C LEU A 287 0.15 7.92 0.22
N ALA A 288 -1.07 7.46 -0.02
CA ALA A 288 -2.20 8.34 -0.29
C ALA A 288 -2.70 8.95 1.03
N LEU A 289 -3.04 10.23 1.03
CA LEU A 289 -3.66 10.88 2.17
C LEU A 289 -5.19 10.66 2.15
N SER A 290 -5.71 10.13 3.25
CA SER A 290 -7.13 9.93 3.56
C SER A 290 -7.91 8.93 2.72
N ARG A 291 -7.93 9.04 1.38
CA ARG A 291 -8.84 8.24 0.53
C ARG A 291 -8.28 7.96 -0.86
N ILE A 292 -8.84 6.93 -1.50
CA ILE A 292 -8.66 6.63 -2.92
C ILE A 292 -10.06 6.44 -3.53
N PRO A 293 -10.49 7.32 -4.45
CA PRO A 293 -11.75 7.20 -5.16
C PRO A 293 -11.87 5.90 -5.96
N GLU A 294 -13.09 5.38 -6.09
CA GLU A 294 -13.39 4.17 -6.87
C GLU A 294 -13.01 4.33 -8.34
N GLY A 295 -13.25 5.49 -8.93
CA GLY A 295 -12.94 5.77 -10.34
C GLY A 295 -11.45 5.67 -10.69
N LEU A 296 -10.54 5.67 -9.70
CA LEU A 296 -9.11 5.45 -9.93
C LEU A 296 -8.72 3.96 -9.90
N VAL A 297 -9.57 3.06 -9.40
CA VAL A 297 -9.25 1.63 -9.34
C VAL A 297 -9.61 0.96 -10.66
N THR A 298 -8.60 0.69 -11.47
CA THR A 298 -8.76 0.11 -12.82
C THR A 298 -8.91 -1.40 -12.80
N ASN A 299 -8.30 -2.09 -11.83
CA ASN A 299 -8.38 -3.55 -11.71
C ASN A 299 -8.29 -4.00 -10.25
N VAL A 300 -8.87 -5.16 -9.93
CA VAL A 300 -8.78 -5.79 -8.61
C VAL A 300 -8.54 -7.28 -8.81
N MET A 301 -7.40 -7.75 -8.32
CA MET A 301 -6.87 -9.08 -8.60
C MET A 301 -6.80 -9.88 -7.30
N PRO A 302 -7.52 -11.01 -7.16
CA PRO A 302 -7.42 -11.85 -5.98
C PRO A 302 -6.08 -12.58 -5.95
N PHE A 303 -5.52 -12.70 -4.74
CA PHE A 303 -4.39 -13.59 -4.49
C PHE A 303 -4.89 -14.82 -3.73
N ASP A 304 -4.85 -15.98 -4.38
CA ASP A 304 -5.40 -17.22 -3.83
C ASP A 304 -4.52 -17.88 -2.76
N GLY A 305 -3.33 -17.32 -2.53
CA GLY A 305 -2.29 -17.88 -1.66
C GLY A 305 -1.04 -18.41 -2.37
N ALA A 306 -1.16 -18.66 -3.66
CA ALA A 306 -0.08 -19.13 -4.51
C ALA A 306 0.12 -18.21 -5.72
N PHE A 307 -0.99 -17.79 -6.34
CA PHE A 307 -1.03 -17.04 -7.59
C PHE A 307 -1.91 -15.80 -7.44
N LEU A 308 -1.48 -14.73 -8.11
CA LEU A 308 -2.31 -13.56 -8.36
C LEU A 308 -3.10 -13.79 -9.65
N HIS A 309 -4.42 -13.71 -9.58
CA HIS A 309 -5.28 -13.92 -10.75
C HIS A 309 -5.66 -12.57 -11.34
N SER A 310 -5.05 -12.21 -12.46
CA SER A 310 -5.26 -10.90 -13.07
C SER A 310 -6.59 -10.77 -13.83
N GLN A 311 -7.19 -11.89 -14.22
CA GLN A 311 -8.37 -11.98 -15.07
C GLN A 311 -9.26 -13.16 -14.66
N LYS A 312 -10.55 -13.07 -15.03
CA LYS A 312 -11.52 -14.16 -14.88
C LYS A 312 -11.13 -15.30 -15.83
N GLY A 313 -11.00 -16.51 -15.30
CA GLY A 313 -10.65 -17.71 -16.07
C GLY A 313 -11.74 -18.78 -16.01
N TYR A 314 -11.44 -19.97 -16.54
CA TYR A 314 -12.35 -21.12 -16.51
C TYR A 314 -12.41 -21.85 -15.16
N GLU A 315 -11.52 -21.53 -14.23
CA GLU A 315 -11.47 -22.13 -12.90
C GLU A 315 -12.02 -21.15 -11.87
N VAL A 316 -12.73 -21.68 -10.87
CA VAL A 316 -13.11 -20.90 -9.69
C VAL A 316 -11.88 -20.61 -8.85
N VAL A 317 -11.67 -19.34 -8.52
CA VAL A 317 -10.57 -18.92 -7.66
C VAL A 317 -11.00 -19.05 -6.19
N ARG A 318 -10.35 -19.96 -5.45
CA ARG A 318 -10.59 -20.21 -4.03
C ARG A 318 -9.41 -19.77 -3.17
N SER A 319 -9.68 -19.14 -2.02
CA SER A 319 -8.64 -18.86 -1.02
C SER A 319 -8.09 -20.16 -0.42
N ARG A 320 -6.78 -20.42 -0.60
CA ARG A 320 -6.16 -21.71 -0.24
C ARG A 320 -5.86 -21.89 1.26
N LEU A 321 -5.70 -20.80 2.03
CA LEU A 321 -5.46 -20.86 3.48
C LEU A 321 -6.72 -20.63 4.31
N SER A 322 -7.85 -20.39 3.67
CA SER A 322 -9.12 -20.36 4.37
C SER A 322 -9.61 -21.79 4.63
N GLU A 323 -9.95 -22.06 5.90
CA GLU A 323 -10.67 -23.29 6.29
C GLU A 323 -12.06 -23.31 5.65
N GLU A 324 -12.74 -22.16 5.67
CA GLU A 324 -14.01 -21.91 4.99
C GLU A 324 -13.84 -21.72 3.48
N ILE A 325 -14.89 -22.02 2.71
CA ILE A 325 -14.90 -21.92 1.24
C ILE A 325 -15.17 -20.47 0.84
N TYR A 326 -14.11 -19.67 0.70
CA TYR A 326 -14.20 -18.35 0.08
C TYR A 326 -13.81 -18.42 -1.39
N LEU A 327 -14.71 -17.93 -2.24
CA LEU A 327 -14.59 -17.90 -3.68
C LEU A 327 -14.53 -16.43 -4.13
N TRP A 328 -13.70 -16.13 -5.11
CA TRP A 328 -13.62 -14.77 -5.65
C TRP A 328 -14.72 -14.54 -6.69
N ASN A 329 -15.63 -13.61 -6.38
CA ASN A 329 -16.63 -13.14 -7.32
C ASN A 329 -16.03 -12.00 -8.16
N PHE A 330 -15.91 -12.20 -9.47
CA PHE A 330 -15.29 -11.24 -10.38
C PHE A 330 -16.20 -10.06 -10.74
N GLU A 331 -17.51 -10.17 -10.55
CA GLU A 331 -18.47 -9.10 -10.86
C GLU A 331 -18.45 -8.03 -9.77
N ILE A 332 -18.55 -8.45 -8.50
CA ILE A 332 -18.49 -7.54 -7.36
C ILE A 332 -17.06 -7.30 -6.85
N LYS A 333 -16.06 -8.02 -7.40
CA LYS A 333 -14.63 -7.93 -7.04
C LYS A 333 -14.38 -8.18 -5.55
N MET A 334 -14.94 -9.25 -5.01
CA MET A 334 -14.86 -9.58 -3.58
C MET A 334 -14.71 -11.08 -3.32
N TRP A 335 -14.11 -11.42 -2.18
CA TRP A 335 -14.18 -12.77 -1.62
C TRP A 335 -15.55 -13.00 -0.96
N VAL A 336 -16.29 -14.00 -1.45
CA VAL A 336 -17.62 -14.38 -0.97
C VAL A 336 -17.53 -15.76 -0.33
N HIS A 337 -18.15 -15.92 0.84
CA HIS A 337 -18.32 -17.23 1.47
C HIS A 337 -19.54 -17.91 0.86
N ASP A 338 -19.31 -18.95 0.07
CA ASP A 338 -20.37 -19.67 -0.64
C ASP A 338 -20.03 -21.17 -0.68
N PRO A 339 -20.42 -21.93 0.36
CA PRO A 339 -20.12 -23.36 0.45
C PRO A 339 -20.98 -24.21 -0.50
N ASP A 340 -22.14 -23.70 -0.92
CA ASP A 340 -23.15 -24.43 -1.71
C ASP A 340 -23.29 -23.84 -3.11
N LEU A 341 -22.17 -23.37 -3.68
CA LEU A 341 -22.13 -22.64 -4.94
C LEU A 341 -22.93 -23.36 -6.05
N ALA A 342 -24.12 -22.83 -6.35
CA ALA A 342 -24.98 -23.31 -7.42
C ALA A 342 -24.74 -22.56 -8.74
N ASP A 343 -24.50 -21.25 -8.66
CA ASP A 343 -24.26 -20.40 -9.84
C ASP A 343 -22.78 -20.05 -10.01
N PHE A 344 -22.13 -20.69 -10.98
CA PHE A 344 -20.71 -20.47 -11.27
C PHE A 344 -20.43 -19.20 -12.10
N ARG A 345 -21.46 -18.58 -12.69
CA ARG A 345 -21.29 -17.47 -13.65
C ARG A 345 -20.52 -16.29 -13.07
N PRO A 346 -20.74 -15.84 -11.82
CA PRO A 346 -19.96 -14.72 -11.27
C PRO A 346 -18.48 -15.06 -11.00
N TYR A 347 -18.14 -16.35 -10.92
CA TYR A 347 -16.86 -16.84 -10.41
C TYR A 347 -15.91 -17.33 -11.50
N ARG A 348 -16.41 -17.77 -12.65
CA ARG A 348 -15.60 -18.27 -13.77
C ARG A 348 -16.28 -18.07 -15.13
N ILE A 349 -15.50 -18.23 -16.19
CA ILE A 349 -16.00 -18.31 -17.57
C ILE A 349 -16.57 -19.72 -17.79
N ALA A 350 -17.69 -19.79 -18.52
CA ALA A 350 -18.26 -21.02 -19.03
C ALA A 350 -17.26 -21.80 -19.88
N ARG A 351 -17.21 -23.12 -19.77
CA ARG A 351 -16.46 -23.94 -20.73
C ARG A 351 -17.30 -24.16 -21.98
N ASP A 352 -16.65 -24.39 -23.12
CA ASP A 352 -17.35 -24.71 -24.37
C ASP A 352 -18.26 -25.93 -24.16
N GLY A 353 -19.56 -25.78 -24.48
CA GLY A 353 -20.57 -26.83 -24.33
C GLY A 353 -21.20 -26.92 -22.94
N GLU A 354 -20.90 -26.01 -22.02
CA GLU A 354 -21.57 -25.91 -20.73
C GLU A 354 -22.87 -25.11 -20.88
N GLU A 355 -24.00 -25.81 -20.93
CA GLU A 355 -25.33 -25.18 -20.93
C GLU A 355 -25.68 -24.77 -19.49
N PHE A 356 -25.98 -23.48 -19.30
CA PHE A 356 -26.56 -22.98 -18.06
C PHE A 356 -28.07 -22.93 -18.26
N ASP A 357 -28.82 -23.67 -17.46
CA ASP A 357 -30.28 -23.54 -17.41
C ASP A 357 -30.60 -22.09 -17.00
N SER A 358 -31.02 -21.28 -17.96
CA SER A 358 -31.35 -19.86 -17.76
C SER A 358 -32.64 -19.67 -16.95
N ASP A 359 -33.39 -20.74 -16.71
CA ASP A 359 -34.80 -20.69 -16.32
C ASP A 359 -35.04 -21.02 -14.83
N SER A 360 -33.99 -20.95 -14.00
CA SER A 360 -34.09 -21.15 -12.55
C SER A 360 -34.13 -19.80 -11.80
N ASP A 361 -35.13 -18.97 -12.08
CA ASP A 361 -35.44 -17.75 -11.30
C ASP A 361 -36.51 -18.00 -10.22
#